data_AF-A0A7E5X479-F1
#
_entry.id   AF-A0A7E5X479-F1
#
_cell.length_a   1.000
_cell.length_b   1.000
_cell.length_c   1.000
_cell.angle_alpha   90.00
_cell.angle_beta   90.00
_cell.angle_gamma   90.00
#
_symmetry.space_group_name_H-M   'P 1'
#
loop_
_entity.id
_entity.type
_entity.pdbx_description
1 polymer ?
#
loop_
_entity_poly.entity_id
_entity_poly.type
_entity_poly.pdbx_seq_one_letter_code
_entity_poly.pdbx_strand_id
1 'polypeptide(L)'
;MNINVNVYEVPVVNAVIMHQQPPQEQQNHVPQPVNPPEPPPIHSERKPKLEKKKKEAIEGQAREIIFKVIKFFESEKQNRGYAFPVENVVKRACAATGLSESTIKRIKRDGLRAEATQTKIAGPKKKRVRKTKVQLDYFQLCALRGIVNSYSVRKEVPTLGKILTAAKHELNYRGGKESLRLILLNKLGIKFKKCEKKNKKPPEQPPPPPQPQIQNIMPHPQMQPVMKPVENQCVYTNMMQHVPPVSY
;
A
#
# COMPACT_ATOMS: atom_id res chain seq x y z
N MET A 1 6.23 -56.43 -28.40
CA MET A 1 7.03 -56.86 -27.24
C MET A 1 6.36 -56.26 -26.02
N ASN A 2 5.56 -57.08 -25.34
CA ASN A 2 4.68 -56.68 -24.26
C ASN A 2 5.46 -56.75 -22.95
N ILE A 3 5.45 -55.68 -22.14
CA ILE A 3 6.03 -55.70 -20.79
C ILE A 3 4.90 -55.55 -19.78
N ASN A 4 4.97 -56.45 -18.81
CA ASN A 4 3.96 -56.92 -17.88
C ASN A 4 3.87 -55.99 -16.66
N VAL A 5 2.65 -55.61 -16.25
CA VAL A 5 2.39 -54.85 -15.02
C VAL A 5 1.83 -55.82 -13.99
N ASN A 6 2.61 -56.14 -12.96
CA ASN A 6 2.20 -57.06 -11.90
C ASN A 6 1.46 -56.27 -10.79
N VAL A 7 0.15 -56.48 -10.71
CA VAL A 7 -0.72 -56.02 -9.61
C VAL A 7 -0.84 -57.17 -8.62
N TYR A 8 -0.41 -56.96 -7.37
CA TYR A 8 -0.64 -57.91 -6.29
C TYR A 8 -2.00 -57.63 -5.63
N GLU A 9 -2.93 -58.56 -5.80
CA GLU A 9 -4.18 -58.68 -5.04
C GLU A 9 -3.93 -59.46 -3.74
N VAL A 10 -4.54 -59.04 -2.63
CA VAL A 10 -4.50 -59.74 -1.34
C VAL A 10 -5.89 -60.30 -1.06
N PRO A 11 -6.06 -61.60 -0.72
CA PRO A 11 -7.38 -62.19 -0.54
C PRO A 11 -7.96 -61.88 0.84
N VAL A 12 -9.25 -61.53 0.83
CA VAL A 12 -10.12 -61.38 2.01
C VAL A 12 -10.58 -62.77 2.46
N VAL A 13 -10.26 -63.16 3.69
CA VAL A 13 -10.72 -64.41 4.31
C VAL A 13 -11.97 -64.14 5.14
N ASN A 14 -13.09 -64.74 4.72
CA ASN A 14 -14.36 -64.79 5.45
C ASN A 14 -14.25 -65.71 6.67
N ALA A 15 -14.54 -65.20 7.87
CA ALA A 15 -14.72 -66.02 9.07
C ALA A 15 -16.23 -66.28 9.30
N VAL A 16 -16.60 -67.56 9.27
CA VAL A 16 -17.94 -68.08 9.54
C VAL A 16 -18.15 -68.19 11.05
N ILE A 17 -19.26 -67.64 11.55
CA ILE A 17 -19.70 -67.74 12.94
C ILE A 17 -20.45 -69.07 13.12
N MET A 18 -19.95 -69.92 14.03
CA MET A 18 -20.65 -71.13 14.50
C MET A 18 -21.20 -70.89 15.91
N HIS A 19 -22.51 -71.07 16.04
CA HIS A 19 -23.26 -71.10 17.30
C HIS A 19 -23.04 -72.42 18.03
N GLN A 20 -22.80 -72.38 19.35
CA GLN A 20 -23.09 -73.47 20.27
C GLN A 20 -23.32 -72.93 21.69
N GLN A 21 -24.43 -73.34 22.30
CA GLN A 21 -24.81 -73.25 23.73
C GLN A 21 -25.09 -74.69 24.22
N PRO A 22 -25.23 -74.97 25.53
CA PRO A 22 -24.29 -74.84 26.65
C PRO A 22 -24.11 -76.22 27.36
N PRO A 23 -23.44 -76.28 28.52
CA PRO A 23 -24.09 -76.99 29.65
C PRO A 23 -24.06 -76.23 30.98
N GLN A 24 -25.19 -76.29 31.70
CA GLN A 24 -25.31 -76.14 33.17
C GLN A 24 -24.77 -77.44 33.82
N GLU A 25 -24.36 -77.59 35.09
CA GLU A 25 -24.66 -76.95 36.37
C GLU A 25 -23.70 -77.59 37.39
N GLN A 26 -23.18 -76.88 38.40
CA GLN A 26 -23.14 -77.39 39.78
C GLN A 26 -22.73 -76.30 40.78
N GLN A 27 -23.60 -76.19 41.77
CA GLN A 27 -23.66 -75.20 42.83
C GLN A 27 -22.78 -75.66 44.00
N ASN A 28 -21.91 -74.79 44.50
CA ASN A 28 -21.38 -74.94 45.86
C ASN A 28 -21.17 -73.57 46.51
N HIS A 29 -21.77 -73.44 47.68
CA HIS A 29 -21.88 -72.24 48.51
C HIS A 29 -20.89 -72.34 49.67
N VAL A 30 -19.95 -71.38 49.81
CA VAL A 30 -19.19 -71.07 51.05
C VAL A 30 -18.70 -69.58 50.96
N PRO A 31 -18.64 -68.80 52.07
CA PRO A 31 -19.04 -67.38 52.12
C PRO A 31 -17.92 -66.32 51.97
N GLN A 32 -18.38 -65.07 51.80
CA GLN A 32 -17.62 -63.81 51.70
C GLN A 32 -16.65 -63.55 52.87
N PRO A 33 -15.49 -62.93 52.61
CA PRO A 33 -14.80 -62.10 53.59
C PRO A 33 -15.07 -60.61 53.37
N VAL A 34 -15.27 -59.94 54.50
CA VAL A 34 -15.61 -58.53 54.74
C VAL A 34 -14.58 -57.56 54.16
N ASN A 35 -15.04 -56.54 53.42
CA ASN A 35 -14.23 -55.39 53.00
C ASN A 35 -13.84 -54.50 54.19
N PRO A 36 -12.56 -54.09 54.34
CA PRO A 36 -12.20 -52.96 55.19
C PRO A 36 -12.68 -51.64 54.59
N PRO A 37 -13.12 -50.65 55.40
CA PRO A 37 -13.64 -49.39 54.91
C PRO A 37 -12.56 -48.54 54.23
N GLU A 38 -12.93 -48.01 53.07
CA GLU A 38 -12.16 -47.15 52.18
C GLU A 38 -11.75 -45.83 52.88
N PRO A 39 -10.46 -45.42 52.83
CA PRO A 39 -10.05 -44.10 53.31
C PRO A 39 -10.59 -43.02 52.36
N PRO A 40 -11.08 -41.87 52.89
CA PRO A 40 -11.70 -40.84 52.06
C PRO A 40 -10.68 -40.21 51.11
N PRO A 41 -10.96 -40.13 49.80
CA PRO A 41 -10.07 -39.44 48.88
C PRO A 41 -10.18 -37.92 49.06
N ILE A 42 -8.99 -37.36 49.26
CA ILE A 42 -8.61 -35.95 49.44
C ILE A 42 -9.22 -35.05 48.35
N HIS A 43 -9.82 -33.93 48.79
CA HIS A 43 -10.17 -32.78 47.96
C HIS A 43 -8.91 -32.08 47.43
N SER A 44 -8.78 -31.92 46.10
CA SER A 44 -8.01 -30.89 45.32
C SER A 44 -7.39 -31.55 44.08
N GLU A 45 -7.50 -31.11 42.83
CA GLU A 45 -7.82 -29.83 42.23
C GLU A 45 -8.60 -30.07 40.92
N ARG A 46 -9.70 -29.35 40.69
CA ARG A 46 -10.34 -29.34 39.36
C ARG A 46 -9.43 -28.56 38.43
N LYS A 47 -8.80 -29.23 37.46
CA LYS A 47 -8.16 -28.60 36.30
C LYS A 47 -9.10 -27.52 35.74
N PRO A 48 -8.63 -26.29 35.50
CA PRO A 48 -9.49 -25.23 35.00
C PRO A 48 -10.08 -25.68 33.67
N LYS A 49 -11.42 -25.72 33.59
CA LYS A 49 -12.15 -26.00 32.35
C LYS A 49 -11.73 -24.93 31.34
N LEU A 50 -10.96 -25.33 30.33
CA LEU A 50 -10.60 -24.47 29.22
C LEU A 50 -11.91 -24.08 28.51
N GLU A 51 -12.39 -22.87 28.77
CA GLU A 51 -13.49 -22.22 28.05
C GLU A 51 -13.29 -22.46 26.54
N LYS A 52 -14.18 -23.25 25.93
CA LYS A 52 -14.09 -23.59 24.50
C LYS A 52 -14.37 -22.32 23.70
N LYS A 53 -13.32 -21.56 23.38
CA LYS A 53 -13.39 -20.44 22.44
C LYS A 53 -14.04 -20.92 21.15
N LYS A 54 -15.03 -20.17 20.67
CA LYS A 54 -15.70 -20.42 19.38
C LYS A 54 -14.62 -20.54 18.30
N LYS A 55 -14.67 -21.61 17.50
CA LYS A 55 -13.70 -21.84 16.42
C LYS A 55 -13.92 -20.76 15.35
N GLU A 56 -12.96 -19.84 15.24
CA GLU A 56 -12.98 -18.83 14.18
C GLU A 56 -12.60 -19.49 12.85
N ALA A 57 -13.32 -19.14 11.78
CA ALA A 57 -13.04 -19.66 10.45
C ALA A 57 -11.76 -19.04 9.92
N ILE A 58 -10.72 -19.85 9.73
CA ILE A 58 -9.44 -19.42 9.15
C ILE A 58 -9.56 -19.36 7.62
N GLU A 59 -9.18 -18.23 7.02
CA GLU A 59 -9.14 -18.01 5.57
C GLU A 59 -8.17 -18.98 4.85
N GLY A 60 -8.47 -19.34 3.60
CA GLY A 60 -7.71 -20.34 2.84
C GLY A 60 -6.21 -20.05 2.75
N GLN A 61 -5.83 -18.79 2.49
CA GLN A 61 -4.42 -18.39 2.42
C GLN A 61 -3.68 -18.61 3.75
N ALA A 62 -4.32 -18.31 4.88
CA ALA A 62 -3.73 -18.54 6.19
C ALA A 62 -3.55 -20.05 6.47
N ARG A 63 -4.51 -20.90 6.04
CA ARG A 63 -4.38 -22.36 6.15
C ARG A 63 -3.18 -22.89 5.36
N GLU A 64 -2.97 -22.39 4.15
CA GLU A 64 -1.83 -22.78 3.30
C GLU A 64 -0.50 -22.41 3.97
N ILE A 65 -0.39 -21.18 4.51
CA ILE A 65 0.80 -20.73 5.23
C ILE A 65 1.05 -21.62 6.45
N ILE A 66 0.01 -21.90 7.25
CA ILE A 66 0.11 -22.78 8.43
C ILE A 66 0.61 -24.18 8.02
N PHE A 67 0.06 -24.74 6.95
CA PHE A 67 0.48 -26.05 6.45
C PHE A 67 1.96 -26.06 6.02
N LYS A 68 2.43 -25.02 5.31
CA LYS A 68 3.86 -24.90 4.93
C LYS A 68 4.78 -24.85 6.14
N VAL A 69 4.38 -24.11 7.18
CA VAL A 69 5.15 -24.01 8.43
C VAL A 69 5.23 -25.36 9.14
N ILE A 70 4.11 -26.10 9.22
CA ILE A 70 4.09 -27.45 9.80
C ILE A 70 5.04 -28.37 9.03
N LYS A 71 4.90 -28.40 7.69
CA LYS A 71 5.76 -29.21 6.82
C LYS A 71 7.25 -28.88 6.98
N PHE A 72 7.59 -27.60 7.17
CA PHE A 72 8.95 -27.17 7.41
C PHE A 72 9.50 -27.67 8.77
N PHE A 73 8.70 -27.64 9.83
CA PHE A 73 9.15 -28.17 11.14
C PHE A 73 9.19 -29.70 11.19
N GLU A 74 8.31 -30.38 10.45
CA GLU A 74 8.38 -31.83 10.28
C GLU A 74 9.67 -32.27 9.58
N SER A 75 10.14 -31.51 8.57
CA SER A 75 11.41 -31.81 7.91
C SER A 75 12.61 -31.55 8.83
N GLU A 76 12.60 -30.49 9.65
CA GLU A 76 13.64 -30.26 10.67
C GLU A 76 13.67 -31.40 11.71
N LYS A 77 12.50 -31.88 12.13
CA LYS A 77 12.39 -33.03 13.04
C LYS A 77 12.97 -34.30 12.41
N GLN A 78 12.65 -34.57 11.15
CA GLN A 78 13.13 -35.75 10.42
C GLN A 78 14.65 -35.70 10.22
N ASN A 79 15.20 -34.52 9.94
CA ASN A 79 16.63 -34.30 9.73
C ASN A 79 17.44 -34.20 11.04
N ARG A 80 16.77 -34.28 12.20
CA ARG A 80 17.36 -34.12 13.54
C ARG A 80 18.24 -32.88 13.66
N GLY A 81 17.83 -31.78 13.03
CA GLY A 81 18.63 -30.57 12.95
C GLY A 81 17.88 -29.43 12.29
N TYR A 82 18.34 -28.20 12.56
CA TYR A 82 17.77 -27.01 11.95
C TYR A 82 18.37 -26.78 10.57
N ALA A 83 17.51 -26.60 9.56
CA ALA A 83 17.96 -26.24 8.22
C ALA A 83 18.52 -24.81 8.17
N PHE A 84 18.02 -23.94 9.05
CA PHE A 84 18.50 -22.58 9.23
C PHE A 84 18.82 -22.32 10.71
N PRO A 85 19.93 -21.66 11.05
CA PRO A 85 20.27 -21.32 12.44
C PRO A 85 19.13 -20.56 13.14
N VAL A 86 18.97 -20.80 14.43
CA VAL A 86 17.88 -20.22 15.25
C VAL A 86 18.01 -18.69 15.32
N GLU A 87 19.24 -18.20 15.28
CA GLU A 87 19.59 -16.77 15.27
C GLU A 87 19.06 -16.08 14.01
N ASN A 88 19.00 -16.80 12.88
CA ASN A 88 18.56 -16.30 11.59
C ASN A 88 17.03 -16.38 11.42
N VAL A 89 16.30 -15.81 12.37
CA VAL A 89 14.83 -15.87 12.49
C VAL A 89 14.12 -15.48 11.18
N VAL A 90 14.61 -14.45 10.48
CA VAL A 90 13.98 -13.97 9.24
C VAL A 90 14.12 -14.99 8.11
N LYS A 91 15.32 -15.55 7.89
CA LYS A 91 15.55 -16.54 6.82
C LYS A 91 14.78 -17.83 7.10
N ARG A 92 14.74 -18.26 8.37
CA ARG A 92 13.96 -19.42 8.80
C ARG A 92 12.46 -19.20 8.58
N ALA A 93 11.93 -18.04 8.94
CA ALA A 93 10.53 -17.68 8.67
C ALA A 93 10.22 -17.65 7.17
N CYS A 94 11.12 -17.11 6.34
CA CYS A 94 10.96 -17.13 4.88
C CYS A 94 10.85 -18.56 4.33
N ALA A 95 11.71 -19.46 4.77
CA ALA A 95 11.68 -20.86 4.36
C ALA A 95 10.40 -21.57 4.83
N ALA A 96 9.96 -21.31 6.06
CA ALA A 96 8.77 -21.93 6.65
C ALA A 96 7.46 -21.44 6.01
N THR A 97 7.34 -20.14 5.71
CA THR A 97 6.09 -19.56 5.18
C THR A 97 6.07 -19.47 3.65
N GLY A 98 7.23 -19.54 2.99
CA GLY A 98 7.38 -19.30 1.56
C GLY A 98 7.15 -17.84 1.15
N LEU A 99 7.39 -16.88 2.04
CA LEU A 99 7.21 -15.44 1.79
C LEU A 99 8.56 -14.74 1.62
N SER A 100 8.57 -13.62 0.88
CA SER A 100 9.79 -12.84 0.68
C SER A 100 10.33 -12.26 1.99
N GLU A 101 11.65 -12.08 2.06
CA GLU A 101 12.33 -11.46 3.21
C GLU A 101 11.78 -10.07 3.52
N SER A 102 11.49 -9.28 2.47
CA SER A 102 10.87 -7.97 2.59
C SER A 102 9.48 -8.03 3.26
N THR A 103 8.69 -9.05 2.95
CA THR A 103 7.36 -9.27 3.54
C THR A 103 7.48 -9.64 5.01
N ILE A 104 8.34 -10.59 5.34
CA ILE A 104 8.57 -11.01 6.74
C ILE A 104 9.10 -9.85 7.58
N LYS A 105 10.10 -9.10 7.09
CA LYS A 105 10.62 -7.90 7.79
C LYS A 105 9.53 -6.85 8.00
N ARG A 106 8.66 -6.64 7.01
CA ARG A 106 7.53 -5.71 7.13
C ARG A 106 6.53 -6.18 8.19
N ILE A 107 6.13 -7.46 8.16
CA ILE A 107 5.23 -8.04 9.16
C ILE A 107 5.82 -7.95 10.56
N LYS A 108 7.12 -8.25 10.74
CA LYS A 108 7.82 -8.10 12.02
C LYS A 108 7.74 -6.66 12.56
N ARG A 109 7.99 -5.65 11.71
CA ARG A 109 7.86 -4.24 12.10
C ARG A 109 6.42 -3.84 12.42
N ASP A 110 5.46 -4.30 11.63
CA ASP A 110 4.03 -4.03 11.86
C ASP A 110 3.55 -4.71 13.16
N GLY A 111 4.07 -5.91 13.49
CA GLY A 111 3.83 -6.63 14.74
C GLY A 111 4.38 -5.91 15.96
N LEU A 112 5.66 -5.48 15.94
CA LEU A 112 6.25 -4.70 17.03
C LEU A 112 5.49 -3.40 17.31
N ARG A 113 5.01 -2.73 16.25
CA ARG A 113 4.16 -1.54 16.40
C ARG A 113 2.81 -1.87 17.03
N ALA A 114 2.21 -2.98 16.60
CA ALA A 114 0.92 -3.43 17.11
C ALA A 114 1.02 -3.79 18.60
N GLU A 115 2.08 -4.51 19.00
CA GLU A 115 2.41 -4.84 20.40
C GLU A 115 2.62 -3.57 21.24
N ALA A 116 3.45 -2.63 20.77
CA ALA A 116 3.70 -1.37 21.47
C ALA A 116 2.43 -0.52 21.65
N THR A 117 1.49 -0.59 20.71
CA THR A 117 0.21 0.16 20.77
C THR A 117 -0.93 -0.67 21.39
N GLN A 118 -0.68 -1.93 21.76
CA GLN A 118 -1.72 -2.89 22.20
C GLN A 118 -2.90 -3.02 21.21
N THR A 119 -2.60 -2.92 19.91
CA THR A 119 -3.57 -3.03 18.82
C THR A 119 -3.35 -4.30 18.01
N LYS A 120 -4.32 -4.66 17.15
CA LYS A 120 -4.16 -5.77 16.20
C LYS A 120 -3.24 -5.37 15.05
N ILE A 121 -2.50 -6.33 14.49
CA ILE A 121 -1.69 -6.10 13.28
C ILE A 121 -2.61 -5.58 12.17
N ALA A 122 -2.23 -4.44 11.58
CA ALA A 122 -3.01 -3.82 10.53
C ALA A 122 -3.09 -4.73 9.29
N GLY A 123 -4.30 -5.07 8.88
CA GLY A 123 -4.54 -5.84 7.67
C GLY A 123 -4.18 -5.08 6.39
N PRO A 124 -4.33 -5.72 5.22
CA PRO A 124 -4.16 -5.07 3.93
C PRO A 124 -4.97 -3.77 3.85
N LYS A 125 -4.31 -2.67 3.46
CA LYS A 125 -4.97 -1.37 3.32
C LYS A 125 -6.10 -1.51 2.30
N LYS A 126 -7.31 -1.05 2.67
CA LYS A 126 -8.44 -0.95 1.74
C LYS A 126 -8.01 -0.22 0.47
N LYS A 127 -8.45 -0.71 -0.69
CA LYS A 127 -8.18 -0.06 -1.98
C LYS A 127 -8.64 1.40 -1.90
N ARG A 128 -7.72 2.34 -2.15
CA ARG A 128 -8.04 3.77 -2.13
C ARG A 128 -8.99 4.06 -3.29
N VAL A 129 -10.24 4.38 -2.97
CA VAL A 129 -11.20 4.88 -3.96
C VAL A 129 -10.72 6.26 -4.41
N ARG A 130 -10.50 6.43 -5.72
CA ARG A 130 -10.19 7.75 -6.29
C ARG A 130 -11.47 8.59 -6.22
N LYS A 131 -11.38 9.79 -5.66
CA LYS A 131 -12.51 10.74 -5.67
C LYS A 131 -12.95 10.97 -7.12
N THR A 132 -14.26 10.96 -7.36
CA THR A 132 -14.89 11.03 -8.68
C THR A 132 -14.45 12.29 -9.45
N LYS A 133 -14.46 12.20 -10.78
CA LYS A 133 -14.16 13.33 -11.69
C LYS A 133 -15.10 14.49 -11.36
N VAL A 134 -14.58 15.72 -11.40
CA VAL A 134 -15.41 16.93 -11.24
C VAL A 134 -16.51 16.90 -12.30
N GLN A 135 -17.75 16.71 -11.86
CA GLN A 135 -18.91 16.81 -12.74
C GLN A 135 -19.30 18.28 -12.81
N LEU A 136 -19.42 18.78 -14.03
CA LEU A 136 -19.97 20.11 -14.28
C LEU A 136 -21.37 19.93 -14.86
N ASP A 137 -22.29 20.76 -14.37
CA ASP A 137 -23.64 20.83 -14.89
C ASP A 137 -23.67 21.48 -16.28
N TYR A 138 -24.77 21.30 -17.02
CA TYR A 138 -24.95 21.88 -18.35
C TYR A 138 -24.74 23.40 -18.35
N PHE A 139 -25.27 24.10 -17.34
CA PHE A 139 -25.08 25.54 -17.19
C PHE A 139 -23.61 25.92 -17.00
N GLN A 140 -22.90 25.17 -16.16
CA GLN A 140 -21.47 25.40 -15.92
C GLN A 140 -20.62 25.10 -17.17
N LEU A 141 -21.01 24.10 -17.97
CA LEU A 141 -20.37 23.81 -19.26
C LEU A 141 -20.58 24.96 -20.25
N CYS A 142 -21.79 25.54 -20.29
CA CYS A 142 -22.10 26.68 -21.14
C CYS A 142 -21.29 27.91 -20.73
N ALA A 143 -21.28 28.24 -19.43
CA ALA A 143 -20.49 29.34 -18.91
C ALA A 143 -18.97 29.14 -19.14
N LEU A 144 -18.48 27.90 -18.99
CA LEU A 144 -17.09 27.56 -19.30
C LEU A 144 -16.75 27.79 -20.78
N ARG A 145 -17.67 27.46 -21.70
CA ARG A 145 -17.52 27.77 -23.13
C ARG A 145 -17.47 29.29 -23.36
N GLY A 146 -18.33 30.05 -22.68
CA GLY A 146 -18.33 31.52 -22.72
C GLY A 146 -17.00 32.11 -22.24
N ILE A 147 -16.44 31.61 -21.14
CA ILE A 147 -15.13 32.01 -20.62
C ILE A 147 -14.05 31.78 -21.68
N VAL A 148 -14.01 30.61 -22.32
CA VAL A 148 -13.02 30.32 -23.37
C VAL A 148 -13.19 31.27 -24.56
N ASN A 149 -14.43 31.51 -25.00
CA ASN A 149 -14.72 32.40 -26.13
C ASN A 149 -14.35 33.86 -25.84
N SER A 150 -14.47 34.31 -24.58
CA SER A 150 -14.08 35.67 -24.19
C SER A 150 -12.61 36.00 -24.50
N TYR A 151 -11.71 35.01 -24.39
CA TYR A 151 -10.30 35.19 -24.74
C TYR A 151 -10.09 35.31 -26.25
N SER A 152 -10.87 34.58 -27.06
CA SER A 152 -10.86 34.72 -28.52
C SER A 152 -11.32 36.12 -28.95
N VAL A 153 -12.36 36.66 -28.31
CA VAL A 153 -12.86 38.02 -28.57
C VAL A 153 -11.84 39.08 -28.18
N ARG A 154 -11.19 38.94 -27.02
CA ARG A 154 -10.11 39.83 -26.55
C ARG A 154 -8.79 39.69 -27.32
N LYS A 155 -8.71 38.80 -28.32
CA LYS A 155 -7.48 38.45 -29.08
C LYS A 155 -6.31 38.03 -28.17
N GLU A 156 -6.60 37.45 -27.01
CA GLU A 156 -5.60 36.89 -26.11
C GLU A 156 -5.53 35.36 -26.26
N VAL A 157 -4.34 34.78 -26.09
CA VAL A 157 -4.18 33.32 -26.15
C VAL A 157 -4.84 32.67 -24.92
N PRO A 158 -5.89 31.83 -25.09
CA PRO A 158 -6.53 31.12 -23.99
C PRO A 158 -5.58 30.02 -23.51
N THR A 159 -4.81 30.30 -22.47
CA THR A 159 -4.02 29.26 -21.80
C THR A 159 -4.88 28.56 -20.77
N LEU A 160 -4.60 27.27 -20.55
CA LEU A 160 -5.34 26.47 -19.56
C LEU A 160 -5.26 27.08 -18.14
N GLY A 161 -4.18 27.79 -17.80
CA GLY A 161 -4.03 28.49 -16.52
C GLY A 161 -4.94 29.72 -16.39
N LYS A 162 -5.04 30.54 -17.45
CA LYS A 162 -5.96 31.68 -17.50
C LYS A 162 -7.42 31.22 -17.39
N ILE A 163 -7.78 30.19 -18.15
CA ILE A 163 -9.13 29.61 -18.08
C ILE A 163 -9.41 29.02 -16.70
N LEU A 164 -8.45 28.32 -16.09
CA LEU A 164 -8.62 27.78 -14.74
C LEU A 164 -8.88 28.87 -13.70
N THR A 165 -8.16 29.99 -13.80
CA THR A 165 -8.30 31.12 -12.88
C THR A 165 -9.67 31.77 -13.05
N ALA A 166 -10.08 32.05 -14.29
CA ALA A 166 -11.41 32.57 -14.58
C ALA A 166 -12.53 31.59 -14.16
N ALA A 167 -12.39 30.29 -14.43
CA ALA A 167 -13.37 29.29 -14.03
C ALA A 167 -13.49 29.13 -12.51
N LYS A 168 -12.39 29.34 -11.77
CA LYS A 168 -12.43 29.37 -10.30
C LYS A 168 -13.18 30.60 -9.77
N HIS A 169 -12.96 31.75 -10.40
CA HIS A 169 -13.59 33.01 -10.01
C HIS A 169 -15.09 33.04 -10.34
N GLU A 170 -15.44 32.74 -11.60
CA GLU A 170 -16.82 32.88 -12.11
C GLU A 170 -17.72 31.70 -11.74
N LEU A 171 -17.17 30.48 -11.66
CA LEU A 171 -17.96 29.24 -11.55
C LEU A 171 -17.63 28.42 -10.30
N ASN A 172 -16.79 28.94 -9.38
CA ASN A 172 -16.33 28.22 -8.19
C ASN A 172 -15.75 26.82 -8.51
N TYR A 173 -15.01 26.71 -9.63
CA TYR A 173 -14.49 25.44 -10.11
C TYR A 173 -13.50 24.79 -9.12
N ARG A 174 -13.88 23.64 -8.55
CA ARG A 174 -13.06 22.89 -7.57
C ARG A 174 -11.97 22.01 -8.19
N GLY A 175 -11.98 21.81 -9.51
CA GLY A 175 -11.06 20.88 -10.17
C GLY A 175 -9.64 21.42 -10.39
N GLY A 176 -8.75 20.50 -10.71
CA GLY A 176 -7.37 20.82 -11.11
C GLY A 176 -7.23 21.07 -12.61
N LYS A 177 -6.03 21.50 -13.01
CA LYS A 177 -5.66 21.80 -14.41
C LYS A 177 -5.94 20.63 -15.36
N GLU A 178 -5.56 19.41 -15.00
CA GLU A 178 -5.82 18.22 -15.84
C GLU A 178 -7.31 17.87 -15.91
N SER A 179 -8.06 18.05 -14.82
CA SER A 179 -9.51 17.84 -14.85
C SER A 179 -10.19 18.83 -15.79
N LEU A 180 -9.76 20.09 -15.77
CA LEU A 180 -10.27 21.11 -16.67
C LEU A 180 -9.93 20.78 -18.13
N ARG A 181 -8.69 20.37 -18.42
CA ARG A 181 -8.28 19.92 -19.76
C ARG A 181 -9.15 18.78 -20.28
N LEU A 182 -9.43 17.79 -19.44
CA LEU A 182 -10.28 16.65 -19.80
C LEU A 182 -11.72 17.08 -20.06
N ILE A 183 -12.26 18.01 -19.28
CA ILE A 183 -13.62 18.52 -19.49
C ILE A 183 -13.69 19.33 -20.80
N LEU A 184 -12.73 20.23 -21.02
CA LEU A 184 -12.64 21.02 -22.25
C LEU A 184 -12.53 20.10 -23.49
N LEU A 185 -11.74 19.03 -23.40
CA LEU A 185 -11.57 18.07 -24.49
C LEU A 185 -12.82 17.20 -24.71
N ASN A 186 -13.34 16.57 -23.65
CA ASN A 186 -14.37 15.53 -23.78
C ASN A 186 -15.79 16.09 -23.85
N LYS A 187 -16.05 17.25 -23.22
CA LYS A 187 -17.40 17.85 -23.15
C LYS A 187 -17.57 19.03 -24.10
N LEU A 188 -16.52 19.83 -24.32
CA LEU A 188 -16.60 20.99 -25.20
C LEU A 188 -15.89 20.78 -26.55
N GLY A 189 -15.11 19.71 -26.72
CA GLY A 189 -14.37 19.42 -27.95
C GLY A 189 -13.17 20.33 -28.20
N ILE A 190 -12.74 21.13 -27.21
CA ILE A 190 -11.71 22.14 -27.37
C ILE A 190 -10.33 21.50 -27.16
N LYS A 191 -9.52 21.48 -28.23
CA LYS A 191 -8.15 20.96 -28.21
C LYS A 191 -7.15 22.11 -28.08
N PHE A 192 -6.33 22.07 -27.03
CA PHE A 192 -5.20 22.99 -26.92
C PHE A 192 -4.05 22.50 -27.80
N LYS A 193 -3.64 23.34 -28.76
CA LYS A 193 -2.43 23.11 -29.54
C LYS A 193 -1.22 23.50 -28.70
N LYS A 194 -0.15 22.69 -28.76
CA LYS A 194 1.14 23.06 -28.17
C LYS A 194 1.67 24.26 -28.95
N CYS A 195 1.86 25.40 -28.29
CA CYS A 195 2.56 26.52 -28.89
C CYS A 195 4.02 26.11 -29.11
N GLU A 196 4.50 26.19 -30.34
CA GLU A 196 5.94 26.15 -30.59
C GLU A 196 6.55 27.40 -29.98
N LYS A 197 7.54 27.21 -29.09
CA LYS A 197 8.32 28.32 -28.55
C LYS A 197 9.22 28.87 -29.65
N LYS A 198 8.65 29.65 -30.57
CA LYS A 198 9.45 30.54 -31.40
C LYS A 198 9.79 31.71 -30.48
N ASN A 199 11.07 31.94 -30.21
CA ASN A 199 11.57 33.13 -29.52
C ASN A 199 11.09 34.38 -30.29
N LYS A 200 9.86 34.83 -30.02
CA LYS A 200 9.35 36.09 -30.53
C LYS A 200 9.84 37.16 -29.58
N LYS A 201 10.93 37.82 -29.98
CA LYS A 201 11.22 39.18 -29.52
C LYS A 201 9.92 40.01 -29.66
N PRO A 202 9.57 40.86 -28.68
CA PRO A 202 8.47 41.80 -28.84
C PRO A 202 8.64 42.59 -30.15
N PRO A 203 7.54 42.96 -30.85
CA PRO A 203 7.63 43.84 -32.00
C PRO A 203 8.35 45.13 -31.60
N GLU A 204 9.45 45.39 -32.28
CA GLU A 204 10.26 46.61 -32.19
C GLU A 204 9.35 47.80 -32.49
N GLN A 205 9.23 48.73 -31.53
CA GLN A 205 8.58 50.01 -31.79
C GLN A 205 9.38 50.72 -32.91
N PRO A 206 8.72 51.30 -33.93
CA PRO A 206 9.44 52.07 -34.94
C PRO A 206 10.18 53.24 -34.27
N PRO A 207 11.39 53.57 -34.74
CA PRO A 207 12.22 54.62 -34.14
C PRO A 207 11.48 55.97 -34.14
N PRO A 208 11.59 56.77 -33.08
CA PRO A 208 10.98 58.10 -33.05
C PRO A 208 11.57 58.99 -34.14
N PRO A 209 10.77 59.88 -34.76
CA PRO A 209 11.22 60.76 -35.83
C PRO A 209 12.31 61.74 -35.33
N PRO A 210 13.26 62.12 -36.19
CA PRO A 210 14.36 63.00 -35.83
C PRO A 210 13.84 64.39 -35.47
N GLN A 211 14.20 64.86 -34.27
CA GLN A 211 13.93 66.24 -33.83
C GLN A 211 14.95 67.20 -34.48
N PRO A 212 14.54 68.42 -34.87
CA PRO A 212 15.42 69.42 -35.46
C PRO A 212 16.43 69.95 -34.45
N GLN A 213 17.68 70.08 -34.90
CA GLN A 213 18.82 70.57 -34.14
C GLN A 213 18.76 72.10 -34.04
N ILE A 214 18.68 72.64 -32.81
CA ILE A 214 19.04 74.04 -32.54
C ILE A 214 20.45 74.03 -31.96
N GLN A 215 21.35 74.71 -32.66
CA GLN A 215 22.74 74.95 -32.29
C GLN A 215 22.80 75.85 -31.05
N ASN A 216 23.67 75.51 -30.08
CA ASN A 216 24.48 76.50 -29.37
C ASN A 216 25.66 75.84 -28.62
N ILE A 217 26.84 76.05 -29.20
CA ILE A 217 28.15 76.44 -28.61
C ILE A 217 28.61 75.79 -27.27
N MET A 218 29.63 74.92 -27.43
CA MET A 218 30.87 74.59 -26.65
C MET A 218 31.21 75.29 -25.30
N PRO A 219 32.20 74.77 -24.49
CA PRO A 219 32.61 73.37 -24.22
C PRO A 219 33.10 73.04 -22.76
N HIS A 220 33.28 71.72 -22.51
CA HIS A 220 34.33 71.05 -21.67
C HIS A 220 34.10 70.80 -20.14
N PRO A 221 34.79 69.81 -19.51
CA PRO A 221 34.19 68.53 -19.08
C PRO A 221 34.48 68.15 -17.59
N GLN A 222 33.93 67.02 -17.10
CA GLN A 222 34.73 65.87 -16.60
C GLN A 222 33.92 64.77 -15.87
N MET A 223 34.26 63.54 -16.27
CA MET A 223 34.27 62.24 -15.55
C MET A 223 32.94 61.54 -15.19
N GLN A 224 32.67 60.45 -15.92
CA GLN A 224 31.99 59.24 -15.39
C GLN A 224 33.05 58.25 -14.87
N PRO A 225 32.67 57.22 -14.08
CA PRO A 225 32.27 55.97 -14.73
C PRO A 225 31.05 55.27 -14.09
N VAL A 226 30.10 54.92 -14.98
CA VAL A 226 29.43 53.62 -15.17
C VAL A 226 29.55 52.58 -14.04
N MET A 227 28.41 52.10 -13.51
CA MET A 227 28.09 50.67 -13.44
C MET A 227 26.56 50.42 -13.38
N LYS A 228 26.15 49.35 -14.06
CA LYS A 228 24.78 48.91 -14.38
C LYS A 228 24.10 48.23 -13.17
N PRO A 229 22.76 48.25 -13.04
CA PRO A 229 22.08 47.31 -12.16
C PRO A 229 21.92 45.95 -12.85
N VAL A 230 22.59 44.94 -12.29
CA VAL A 230 22.47 43.52 -12.64
C VAL A 230 21.32 42.87 -11.86
N GLU A 231 20.80 41.83 -12.49
CA GLU A 231 19.56 41.11 -12.29
C GLU A 231 19.33 40.46 -10.91
N ASN A 232 18.04 40.22 -10.67
CA ASN A 232 17.48 39.39 -9.62
C ASN A 232 18.12 37.98 -9.56
N GLN A 233 18.61 37.60 -8.39
CA GLN A 233 18.78 36.19 -8.03
C GLN A 233 18.28 35.97 -6.59
N CYS A 234 17.00 35.61 -6.46
CA CYS A 234 16.46 35.05 -5.21
C CYS A 234 17.03 33.64 -5.04
N VAL A 235 18.08 33.51 -4.22
CA VAL A 235 18.58 32.21 -3.75
C VAL A 235 17.96 31.94 -2.38
N TYR A 236 17.22 30.84 -2.28
CA TYR A 236 16.71 30.32 -1.01
C TYR A 236 17.90 29.94 -0.11
N THR A 237 18.16 30.73 0.92
CA THR A 237 19.12 30.38 1.97
C THR A 237 18.51 29.29 2.85
N ASN A 238 19.10 28.10 2.76
CA ASN A 238 18.83 26.94 3.59
C ASN A 238 19.50 27.16 4.96
N MET A 239 18.72 27.42 6.00
CA MET A 239 19.21 27.62 7.36
C MET A 239 19.50 26.25 8.01
N MET A 240 20.70 25.69 7.81
CA MET A 240 21.20 24.57 8.63
C MET A 240 21.97 25.13 9.82
N GLN A 241 21.50 24.81 11.02
CA GLN A 241 22.16 25.13 12.28
C GLN A 241 23.41 24.24 12.46
N HIS A 242 24.56 24.88 12.66
CA HIS A 242 25.83 24.23 12.95
C HIS A 242 25.83 23.74 14.40
N VAL A 243 25.92 22.42 14.61
CA VAL A 243 26.19 21.83 15.92
C VAL A 243 27.72 21.81 16.11
N PRO A 244 28.28 22.28 17.24
CA PRO A 244 29.72 22.24 17.49
C PRO A 244 30.20 20.82 17.84
N PRO A 245 31.48 20.49 17.56
CA PRO A 245 32.04 19.16 17.78
C PRO A 245 32.22 18.88 19.28
N VAL A 246 31.78 17.70 19.70
CA VAL A 246 32.08 17.10 21.01
C VAL A 246 33.54 16.64 21.00
N SER A 247 34.33 17.16 21.95
CA SER A 247 35.67 16.66 22.25
C SER A 247 35.56 15.36 23.07
N TYR A 248 36.47 14.43 22.77
CA TYR A 248 36.61 13.11 23.38
C TYR A 248 36.81 13.16 24.90
#